data_AF-A0A5N7ZTX0-F1
#
_entry.id   AF-A0A5N7ZTX0-F1
#
_cell.length_a   1.000
_cell.length_b   1.000
_cell.length_c   1.000
_cell.angle_alpha   90.00
_cell.angle_beta   90.00
_cell.angle_gamma   90.00
#
_symmetry.space_group_name_H-M   'P 1'
#
loop_
_entity.id
_entity.type
_entity.pdbx_description
1 polymer ?
#
loop_
_entity_poly.entity_id
_entity_poly.type
_entity_poly.pdbx_seq_one_letter_code
_entity_poly.pdbx_strand_id
1 'polypeptide(L)'
;MIKQVLSPLAAACLLGIASQALASPSPYSTLVVFGDSLSDAGQFPDADGPAGASTRFTNRVGPTYLDGSGEVFGPTAAMILGGKLGVAAGDLGPSTSLVNAAEGLPDGNNWAVGGYRTDQIYDSITAAGGSVVSANGQTRTRDGYLVGRLADPNALYYLTGGGNDFLQFRITDDPSARAAAGRLVDSAQALSQAGARYIMVWLLPDLGLTPATNGTGFEELGTQLSGIFNEELVSQLASSGANVIPLNIPLMLKEVLANHNAYGLATGQNLVGTCFSGDGCPVNPVYGIGGSAGADPTKLIFNDGVHPTIAGQTLIADYAYSVLSAPWEATLLPEMAHGTLRAYQDEAYAARFLAAVEAVRAREALLADPGRFEVTRSVARNLAKLMAYKDEYEVARLYVDPAFKARLREQFEGEPGKDYRLRYHLAPPATAKRDARGRLRKRAYGPWMETVFRALATMKGLRGTWLDVFGKTAERRMERQLAADYFALAEEFARTLDAGNREAALALAALPDEIRGYGHVKEQGVERARSREAALWERYRGRARKPVAGELASFAELQARHAP
;
A
#
# COMPACT_ATOMS: atom_id res chain seq x y z
N MET A 1 -12.10 -5.74 -27.30
CA MET A 1 -10.81 -5.76 -26.55
C MET A 1 -11.10 -5.34 -25.12
N ILE A 2 -11.29 -6.31 -24.24
CA ILE A 2 -11.55 -6.09 -22.82
C ILE A 2 -10.24 -5.65 -22.20
N LYS A 3 -10.19 -4.41 -21.69
CA LYS A 3 -9.09 -3.93 -20.84
C LYS A 3 -9.13 -4.77 -19.57
N GLN A 4 -8.22 -5.73 -19.41
CA GLN A 4 -7.97 -6.34 -18.12
C GLN A 4 -7.31 -5.29 -17.24
N VAL A 5 -8.13 -4.66 -16.40
CA VAL A 5 -7.65 -3.87 -15.26
C VAL A 5 -7.18 -4.90 -14.24
N LEU A 6 -5.90 -4.83 -13.83
CA LEU A 6 -5.37 -5.63 -12.74
C LEU A 6 -6.24 -5.38 -11.49
N SER A 7 -6.73 -6.44 -10.86
CA SER A 7 -7.42 -6.35 -9.58
C SER A 7 -6.47 -5.84 -8.49
N PRO A 8 -6.97 -5.15 -7.45
CA PRO A 8 -6.15 -4.59 -6.37
C PRO A 8 -5.29 -5.67 -5.67
N LEU A 9 -5.75 -6.91 -5.55
CA LEU A 9 -4.92 -8.02 -5.03
C LEU A 9 -3.84 -8.52 -6.01
N ALA A 10 -4.08 -8.46 -7.32
CA ALA A 10 -3.06 -8.82 -8.30
C ALA A 10 -1.91 -7.78 -8.33
N ALA A 11 -2.18 -6.52 -7.97
CA ALA A 11 -1.15 -5.52 -7.74
C ALA A 11 -0.35 -5.81 -6.46
N ALA A 12 -1.00 -6.28 -5.37
CA ALA A 12 -0.33 -6.67 -4.13
C ALA A 12 0.60 -7.89 -4.30
N CYS A 13 0.17 -8.91 -5.06
CA CYS A 13 0.99 -10.10 -5.32
C CYS A 13 2.22 -9.84 -6.20
N LEU A 14 2.19 -8.81 -7.07
CA LEU A 14 3.35 -8.42 -7.87
C LEU A 14 4.41 -7.64 -7.06
N LEU A 15 4.02 -7.05 -5.93
CA LEU A 15 4.91 -6.31 -5.03
C LEU A 15 5.61 -7.23 -4.01
N GLY A 16 4.99 -8.37 -3.66
CA GLY A 16 5.55 -9.34 -2.71
C GLY A 16 6.73 -10.19 -3.19
N ILE A 17 7.13 -10.12 -4.46
CA ILE A 17 8.19 -10.99 -5.02
C ILE A 17 9.59 -10.32 -4.93
N ALA A 18 9.68 -9.08 -4.48
CA ALA A 18 10.93 -8.30 -4.44
C ALA A 18 11.45 -7.99 -3.02
N SER A 19 11.17 -8.84 -2.02
CA SER A 19 11.72 -8.69 -0.68
C SER A 19 12.75 -9.76 -0.35
N GLN A 20 13.99 -9.54 -0.82
CA GLN A 20 15.17 -10.08 -0.14
C GLN A 20 15.88 -8.95 0.60
N ALA A 21 15.81 -9.04 1.93
CA ALA A 21 16.80 -8.57 2.90
C ALA A 21 17.38 -7.16 2.72
N LEU A 22 16.59 -6.14 3.08
CA LEU A 22 17.10 -4.99 3.82
C LEU A 22 16.09 -4.74 4.95
N ALA A 23 16.54 -4.86 6.20
CA ALA A 23 15.74 -4.49 7.37
C ALA A 23 15.49 -2.98 7.29
N SER A 24 14.34 -2.59 6.73
CA SER A 24 13.84 -1.23 6.83
C SER A 24 13.48 -0.99 8.31
N PRO A 25 13.80 0.18 8.89
CA PRO A 25 13.31 0.50 10.23
C PRO A 25 11.79 0.32 10.27
N SER A 26 11.30 -0.38 11.30
CA SER A 26 9.86 -0.53 11.51
C SER A 26 9.24 0.86 11.58
N PRO A 27 8.28 1.19 10.70
CA PRO A 27 7.71 2.54 10.63
C PRO A 27 6.81 2.85 11.83
N TYR A 28 6.49 1.85 12.65
CA TYR A 28 5.64 1.98 13.82
C TYR A 28 6.42 1.61 15.08
N SER A 29 6.21 2.34 16.17
CA SER A 29 6.84 2.06 17.47
C SER A 29 6.37 0.72 18.05
N THR A 30 5.08 0.40 17.85
CA THR A 30 4.43 -0.84 18.28
C THR A 30 3.11 -1.03 17.50
N LEU A 31 2.42 -2.14 17.77
CA LEU A 31 1.06 -2.43 17.30
C LEU A 31 0.12 -2.49 18.50
N VAL A 32 -0.88 -1.60 18.54
CA VAL A 32 -1.95 -1.60 19.55
C VAL A 32 -3.23 -2.09 18.91
N VAL A 33 -3.81 -3.16 19.44
CA VAL A 33 -4.94 -3.86 18.82
C VAL A 33 -6.17 -3.75 19.70
N PHE A 34 -7.33 -3.47 19.12
CA PHE A 34 -8.64 -3.49 19.79
C PHE A 34 -9.62 -4.28 18.94
N GLY A 35 -10.62 -4.86 19.58
CA GLY A 35 -11.67 -5.56 18.87
C GLY A 35 -12.17 -6.79 19.60
N ASP A 36 -12.39 -7.83 18.82
CA ASP A 36 -13.09 -9.03 19.20
C ASP A 36 -12.24 -10.30 18.97
N SER A 37 -12.89 -11.45 18.82
CA SER A 37 -12.24 -12.74 18.61
C SER A 37 -11.39 -12.80 17.34
N LEU A 38 -11.65 -11.95 16.32
CA LEU A 38 -10.84 -11.90 15.11
C LEU A 38 -9.40 -11.46 15.36
N SER A 39 -9.18 -10.72 16.45
CA SER A 39 -7.89 -10.11 16.78
C SER A 39 -7.31 -10.54 18.13
N ASP A 40 -8.08 -11.22 19.00
CA ASP A 40 -7.65 -11.66 20.34
C ASP A 40 -6.34 -12.48 20.30
N ALA A 41 -5.37 -12.13 21.15
CA ALA A 41 -4.06 -12.79 21.21
C ALA A 41 -3.92 -13.85 22.32
N GLY A 42 -4.94 -14.06 23.15
CA GLY A 42 -4.87 -14.99 24.28
C GLY A 42 -5.42 -14.45 25.60
N GLN A 43 -6.55 -13.75 25.60
CA GLN A 43 -7.12 -13.20 26.83
C GLN A 43 -7.63 -14.29 27.78
N PHE A 44 -8.23 -15.34 27.22
CA PHE A 44 -8.84 -16.42 27.97
C PHE A 44 -7.88 -17.61 28.15
N PRO A 45 -7.98 -18.37 29.25
CA PRO A 45 -7.28 -19.64 29.39
C PRO A 45 -7.82 -20.67 28.38
N ASP A 46 -6.93 -21.45 27.80
CA ASP A 46 -7.26 -22.60 26.95
C ASP A 46 -7.30 -23.85 27.82
N ALA A 47 -8.52 -24.27 28.21
CA ALA A 47 -8.72 -25.39 29.13
C ALA A 47 -8.29 -26.75 28.55
N ASP A 48 -8.28 -26.85 27.22
CA ASP A 48 -7.94 -28.07 26.48
C ASP A 48 -6.51 -28.00 25.88
N GLY A 49 -5.79 -26.91 26.15
CA GLY A 49 -4.40 -26.73 25.77
C GLY A 49 -3.41 -27.23 26.83
N PRO A 50 -2.10 -27.14 26.55
CA PRO A 50 -1.08 -27.38 27.56
C PRO A 50 -1.15 -26.35 28.71
N ALA A 51 -0.52 -26.64 29.84
CA ALA A 51 -0.45 -25.70 30.96
C ALA A 51 0.12 -24.33 30.51
N GLY A 52 -0.54 -23.25 30.94
CA GLY A 52 -0.20 -21.88 30.52
C GLY A 52 -0.65 -21.51 29.10
N ALA A 53 -1.46 -22.34 28.43
CA ALA A 53 -2.02 -22.01 27.13
C ALA A 53 -3.18 -21.01 27.24
N SER A 54 -3.34 -20.23 26.18
CA SER A 54 -4.38 -19.22 26.03
C SER A 54 -5.13 -19.38 24.71
N THR A 55 -6.42 -19.04 24.75
CA THR A 55 -7.35 -19.23 23.63
C THR A 55 -7.16 -18.13 22.58
N ARG A 56 -7.05 -18.55 21.32
CA ARG A 56 -7.21 -17.68 20.14
C ARG A 56 -8.20 -18.34 19.20
N PHE A 57 -9.03 -17.55 18.54
CA PHE A 57 -10.15 -18.05 17.75
C PHE A 57 -9.70 -18.40 16.33
N THR A 58 -8.96 -19.50 16.21
CA THR A 58 -8.47 -20.10 14.96
C THR A 58 -8.14 -21.57 15.23
N ASN A 59 -7.58 -22.32 14.27
CA ASN A 59 -7.19 -23.70 14.50
C ASN A 59 -5.96 -23.83 15.43
N ARG A 60 -5.80 -24.98 16.11
CA ARG A 60 -4.55 -25.36 16.79
C ARG A 60 -3.39 -25.51 15.80
N VAL A 61 -2.15 -25.50 16.29
CA VAL A 61 -0.95 -25.54 15.44
C VAL A 61 -0.67 -26.90 14.79
N GLY A 62 -1.32 -27.98 15.23
CA GLY A 62 -1.12 -29.32 14.71
C GLY A 62 0.01 -30.08 15.42
N PRO A 63 0.22 -31.36 15.04
CA PRO A 63 -0.31 -32.00 13.85
C PRO A 63 -1.70 -32.66 13.98
N THR A 64 -2.24 -32.80 15.19
CA THR A 64 -3.55 -33.46 15.40
C THR A 64 -4.71 -32.48 15.32
N TYR A 65 -4.47 -31.22 15.73
CA TYR A 65 -5.44 -30.14 15.81
C TYR A 65 -6.58 -30.36 16.82
N LEU A 66 -6.45 -31.37 17.68
CA LEU A 66 -7.49 -31.78 18.62
C LEU A 66 -7.31 -31.11 19.98
N ASP A 67 -8.42 -30.90 20.67
CA ASP A 67 -8.44 -30.55 22.08
C ASP A 67 -7.82 -31.65 22.94
N GLY A 68 -7.09 -31.27 23.98
CA GLY A 68 -6.35 -32.18 24.85
C GLY A 68 -5.08 -32.79 24.24
N SER A 69 -4.72 -32.41 23.00
CA SER A 69 -3.52 -32.93 22.32
C SER A 69 -2.19 -32.34 22.85
N GLY A 70 -2.27 -31.28 23.66
CA GLY A 70 -1.10 -30.50 24.10
C GLY A 70 -0.63 -29.45 23.07
N GLU A 71 -1.38 -29.24 21.99
CA GLU A 71 -1.11 -28.23 20.98
C GLU A 71 -1.77 -26.89 21.34
N VAL A 72 -1.11 -25.76 21.11
CA VAL A 72 -1.70 -24.43 21.33
C VAL A 72 -2.49 -23.94 20.11
N PHE A 73 -3.37 -22.95 20.30
CA PHE A 73 -3.99 -22.23 19.18
C PHE A 73 -2.96 -21.47 18.32
N GLY A 74 -3.22 -21.39 17.01
CA GLY A 74 -2.42 -20.61 16.07
C GLY A 74 -2.51 -19.09 16.30
N PRO A 75 -1.69 -18.29 15.60
CA PRO A 75 -1.73 -16.83 15.70
C PRO A 75 -2.91 -16.22 14.92
N THR A 76 -3.43 -15.09 15.40
CA THR A 76 -4.40 -14.26 14.67
C THR A 76 -3.72 -13.33 13.67
N ALA A 77 -4.48 -12.75 12.74
CA ALA A 77 -3.99 -11.84 11.72
C ALA A 77 -3.21 -10.66 12.30
N ALA A 78 -3.66 -10.10 13.43
CA ALA A 78 -2.97 -9.00 14.11
C ALA A 78 -1.57 -9.40 14.60
N MET A 79 -1.41 -10.61 15.16
CA MET A 79 -0.11 -11.13 15.59
C MET A 79 0.83 -11.36 14.40
N ILE A 80 0.31 -11.96 13.31
CA ILE A 80 1.09 -12.20 12.08
C ILE A 80 1.54 -10.87 11.46
N LEU A 81 0.65 -9.89 11.38
CA LEU A 81 0.94 -8.54 10.88
C LEU A 81 2.03 -7.87 11.72
N GLY A 82 1.89 -7.89 13.05
CA GLY A 82 2.88 -7.31 13.95
C GLY A 82 4.27 -7.93 13.79
N GLY A 83 4.33 -9.26 13.63
CA GLY A 83 5.58 -9.97 13.31
C GLY A 83 6.21 -9.52 11.99
N LYS A 84 5.40 -9.34 10.93
CA LYS A 84 5.87 -8.81 9.63
C LYS A 84 6.37 -7.37 9.72
N LEU A 85 5.79 -6.58 10.62
CA LEU A 85 6.20 -5.19 10.90
C LEU A 85 7.39 -5.11 11.87
N GLY A 86 7.90 -6.23 12.39
CA GLY A 86 9.02 -6.25 13.33
C GLY A 86 8.69 -5.71 14.72
N VAL A 87 7.41 -5.72 15.11
CA VAL A 87 6.97 -5.35 16.46
C VAL A 87 7.50 -6.39 17.47
N ALA A 88 7.89 -5.93 18.66
CA ALA A 88 8.38 -6.80 19.72
C ALA A 88 7.33 -7.87 20.07
N ALA A 89 7.76 -9.13 20.20
CA ALA A 89 6.83 -10.24 20.45
C ALA A 89 5.99 -10.08 21.74
N GLY A 90 6.55 -9.43 22.78
CA GLY A 90 5.82 -9.13 24.01
C GLY A 90 4.64 -8.17 23.81
N ASP A 91 4.80 -7.19 22.91
CA ASP A 91 3.74 -6.22 22.60
C ASP A 91 2.57 -6.86 21.84
N LEU A 92 2.82 -7.96 21.12
CA LEU A 92 1.77 -8.69 20.39
C LEU A 92 0.90 -9.55 21.31
N GLY A 93 1.28 -9.67 22.59
CA GLY A 93 0.55 -10.42 23.60
C GLY A 93 -0.75 -9.73 24.08
N PRO A 94 -1.60 -10.48 24.79
CA PRO A 94 -2.85 -9.98 25.35
C PRO A 94 -2.60 -8.98 26.48
N SER A 95 -3.48 -7.98 26.58
CA SER A 95 -3.42 -6.92 27.59
C SER A 95 -4.03 -7.33 28.94
N THR A 96 -5.03 -8.20 28.97
CA THR A 96 -5.83 -8.49 30.18
C THR A 96 -6.00 -9.99 30.38
N SER A 97 -5.00 -10.78 29.98
CA SER A 97 -5.08 -12.24 30.07
C SER A 97 -5.11 -12.75 31.51
N LEU A 98 -6.05 -13.66 31.79
CA LEU A 98 -6.09 -14.38 33.06
C LEU A 98 -4.84 -15.26 33.25
N VAL A 99 -4.33 -15.83 32.15
CA VAL A 99 -3.15 -16.70 32.15
C VAL A 99 -1.88 -15.90 32.46
N ASN A 100 -1.67 -14.76 31.79
CA ASN A 100 -0.48 -13.94 32.06
C ASN A 100 -0.41 -13.51 33.52
N ALA A 101 -1.55 -13.15 34.12
CA ALA A 101 -1.62 -12.80 35.53
C ALA A 101 -1.27 -13.98 36.45
N ALA A 102 -1.77 -15.18 36.14
CA ALA A 102 -1.49 -16.40 36.91
C ALA A 102 -0.01 -16.82 36.82
N GLU A 103 0.62 -16.64 35.65
CA GLU A 103 1.99 -17.05 35.36
C GLU A 103 3.04 -15.94 35.63
N GLY A 104 2.60 -14.74 36.04
CA GLY A 104 3.49 -13.59 36.27
C GLY A 104 4.13 -13.05 34.99
N LEU A 105 3.49 -13.24 33.84
CA LEU A 105 3.93 -12.73 32.55
C LEU A 105 3.48 -11.28 32.34
N PRO A 106 4.27 -10.45 31.62
CA PRO A 106 3.87 -9.09 31.30
C PRO A 106 2.66 -9.08 30.36
N ASP A 107 1.88 -8.00 30.46
CA ASP A 107 0.80 -7.73 29.51
C ASP A 107 1.35 -7.13 28.21
N GLY A 108 0.70 -7.45 27.10
CA GLY A 108 1.00 -6.85 25.80
C GLY A 108 0.05 -5.72 25.41
N ASN A 109 0.09 -5.35 24.14
CA ASN A 109 -0.69 -4.25 23.53
C ASN A 109 -1.90 -4.75 22.73
N ASN A 110 -2.29 -6.02 22.85
CA ASN A 110 -3.51 -6.52 22.25
C ASN A 110 -4.68 -6.50 23.25
N TRP A 111 -5.61 -5.56 23.04
CA TRP A 111 -6.82 -5.30 23.82
C TRP A 111 -8.08 -5.89 23.20
N ALA A 112 -7.95 -6.60 22.08
CA ALA A 112 -9.07 -7.36 21.55
C ALA A 112 -9.44 -8.50 22.51
N VAL A 113 -10.74 -8.73 22.69
CA VAL A 113 -11.28 -9.76 23.58
C VAL A 113 -12.40 -10.51 22.87
N GLY A 114 -12.27 -11.84 22.77
CA GLY A 114 -13.31 -12.71 22.25
C GLY A 114 -14.70 -12.41 22.83
N GLY A 115 -15.69 -12.21 21.96
CA GLY A 115 -17.08 -11.93 22.33
C GLY A 115 -17.42 -10.44 22.48
N TYR A 116 -16.44 -9.53 22.41
CA TYR A 116 -16.72 -8.10 22.52
C TYR A 116 -17.53 -7.58 21.32
N ARG A 117 -18.52 -6.76 21.66
CA ARG A 117 -19.27 -5.92 20.73
C ARG A 117 -18.64 -4.53 20.61
N THR A 118 -19.12 -3.73 19.66
CA THR A 118 -18.67 -2.35 19.42
C THR A 118 -18.73 -1.46 20.67
N ASP A 119 -19.71 -1.63 21.56
CA ASP A 119 -19.79 -0.90 22.84
C ASP A 119 -18.64 -1.27 23.80
N GLN A 120 -18.35 -2.57 23.93
CA GLN A 120 -17.29 -3.05 24.83
C GLN A 120 -15.89 -2.75 24.29
N ILE A 121 -15.75 -2.71 22.95
CA ILE A 121 -14.51 -2.27 22.30
C ILE A 121 -14.26 -0.80 22.66
N TYR A 122 -15.27 0.06 22.56
CA TYR A 122 -15.17 1.47 22.95
C TYR A 122 -14.80 1.64 24.43
N ASP A 123 -15.43 0.86 25.31
CA ASP A 123 -15.12 0.88 26.74
C ASP A 123 -13.67 0.45 27.01
N SER A 124 -13.18 -0.58 26.31
CA SER A 124 -11.78 -1.06 26.43
C SER A 124 -10.74 -0.01 26.01
N ILE A 125 -11.16 1.03 25.29
CA ILE A 125 -10.34 2.18 24.91
C ILE A 125 -10.50 3.31 25.93
N THR A 126 -11.70 3.62 26.40
CA THR A 126 -12.00 4.92 27.02
C THR A 126 -12.39 4.87 28.49
N ALA A 127 -12.90 3.73 28.97
CA ALA A 127 -13.55 3.65 30.27
C ALA A 127 -12.63 3.12 31.37
N ALA A 128 -12.78 3.66 32.58
CA ALA A 128 -12.19 3.04 33.79
C ALA A 128 -12.82 1.65 33.99
N GLY A 129 -11.99 0.65 34.25
CA GLY A 129 -12.39 -0.76 34.26
C GLY A 129 -12.91 -1.30 32.94
N GLY A 130 -12.65 -0.64 31.80
CA GLY A 130 -13.23 -0.98 30.50
C GLY A 130 -12.68 -2.24 29.83
N SER A 131 -11.51 -2.74 30.22
CA SER A 131 -10.98 -4.02 29.75
C SER A 131 -11.29 -5.12 30.75
N VAL A 132 -12.24 -6.00 30.42
CA VAL A 132 -12.77 -7.04 31.29
C VAL A 132 -12.70 -8.41 30.62
N VAL A 133 -12.08 -9.37 31.30
CA VAL A 133 -11.97 -10.76 30.86
C VAL A 133 -12.47 -11.66 31.98
N SER A 134 -13.50 -12.46 31.72
CA SER A 134 -14.12 -13.35 32.70
C SER A 134 -14.18 -14.78 32.16
N ALA A 135 -13.62 -15.73 32.91
CA ALA A 135 -13.67 -17.16 32.59
C ALA A 135 -13.58 -18.00 33.87
N ASN A 136 -14.28 -19.15 33.90
CA ASN A 136 -14.17 -20.13 34.99
C ASN A 136 -14.36 -19.53 36.40
N GLY A 137 -15.27 -18.56 36.53
CA GLY A 137 -15.53 -17.86 37.80
C GLY A 137 -14.46 -16.85 38.23
N GLN A 138 -13.39 -16.67 37.43
CA GLN A 138 -12.38 -15.64 37.62
C GLN A 138 -12.67 -14.46 36.70
N THR A 139 -12.34 -13.25 37.17
CA THR A 139 -12.42 -12.03 36.37
C THR A 139 -11.15 -11.23 36.55
N ARG A 140 -10.57 -10.79 35.44
CA ARG A 140 -9.49 -9.81 35.40
C ARG A 140 -10.02 -8.54 34.75
N THR A 141 -9.76 -7.42 35.38
CA THR A 141 -10.18 -6.09 34.90
C THR A 141 -8.98 -5.16 34.89
N ARG A 142 -8.90 -4.32 33.85
CA ARG A 142 -7.98 -3.19 33.73
C ARG A 142 -8.74 -1.98 33.20
N ASP A 143 -8.22 -0.79 33.50
CA ASP A 143 -8.71 0.43 32.86
C ASP A 143 -8.47 0.38 31.35
N GLY A 144 -9.37 1.02 30.59
CA GLY A 144 -9.25 1.14 29.15
C GLY A 144 -7.96 1.86 28.73
N TYR A 145 -7.55 1.62 27.49
CA TYR A 145 -6.23 2.05 27.02
C TYR A 145 -5.95 3.55 27.23
N LEU A 146 -6.89 4.46 27.00
CA LEU A 146 -6.68 5.91 27.12
C LEU A 146 -6.89 6.45 28.55
N VAL A 147 -7.26 5.61 29.51
CA VAL A 147 -7.42 6.06 30.90
C VAL A 147 -6.05 6.42 31.46
N GLY A 148 -5.86 7.71 31.75
CA GLY A 148 -4.62 8.25 32.32
C GLY A 148 -3.46 8.38 31.33
N ARG A 149 -3.67 8.23 30.01
CA ARG A 149 -2.62 8.40 28.99
C ARG A 149 -3.16 8.86 27.64
N LEU A 150 -2.29 9.47 26.85
CA LEU A 150 -2.52 9.74 25.43
C LEU A 150 -2.13 8.53 24.59
N ALA A 151 -2.63 8.48 23.35
CA ALA A 151 -2.22 7.51 22.36
C ALA A 151 -0.77 7.78 21.91
N ASP A 152 0.03 6.73 21.72
CA ASP A 152 1.33 6.84 21.06
C ASP A 152 1.12 7.27 19.59
N PRO A 153 1.63 8.44 19.16
CA PRO A 153 1.46 8.93 17.80
C PRO A 153 2.25 8.13 16.75
N ASN A 154 3.19 7.28 17.16
CA ASN A 154 4.02 6.46 16.28
C ASN A 154 3.54 5.00 16.23
N ALA A 155 2.55 4.60 17.03
CA ALA A 155 2.01 3.24 16.98
C ALA A 155 1.04 3.06 15.82
N LEU A 156 0.96 1.83 15.30
CA LEU A 156 -0.15 1.40 14.46
C LEU A 156 -1.29 0.91 15.35
N TYR A 157 -2.48 1.47 15.18
CA TYR A 157 -3.70 1.01 15.84
C TYR A 157 -4.47 0.12 14.90
N TYR A 158 -5.00 -0.99 15.40
CA TYR A 158 -5.71 -1.99 14.61
C TYR A 158 -7.05 -2.31 15.25
N LEU A 159 -8.15 -2.14 14.51
CA LEU A 159 -9.51 -2.19 15.05
C LEU A 159 -10.39 -3.16 14.25
N THR A 160 -10.92 -4.18 14.93
CA THR A 160 -12.02 -5.04 14.45
C THR A 160 -13.27 -4.82 15.31
N GLY A 161 -14.46 -5.18 14.82
CA GLY A 161 -15.69 -5.10 15.60
C GLY A 161 -16.96 -5.17 14.75
N GLY A 162 -18.08 -5.45 15.40
CA GLY A 162 -19.42 -5.52 14.79
C GLY A 162 -19.96 -6.95 14.61
N GLY A 163 -19.09 -7.96 14.55
CA GLY A 163 -19.51 -9.36 14.42
C GLY A 163 -20.37 -9.83 15.60
N ASN A 164 -19.93 -9.54 16.83
CA ASN A 164 -20.69 -9.91 18.02
C ASN A 164 -21.99 -9.11 18.20
N ASP A 165 -22.07 -7.86 17.71
CA ASP A 165 -23.33 -7.12 17.68
C ASP A 165 -24.37 -7.89 16.85
N PHE A 166 -23.93 -8.55 15.77
CA PHE A 166 -24.75 -9.41 14.94
C PHE A 166 -25.12 -10.73 15.62
N LEU A 167 -24.12 -11.47 16.10
CA LEU A 167 -24.29 -12.80 16.72
C LEU A 167 -25.15 -12.75 18.01
N GLN A 168 -25.18 -11.59 18.67
CA GLN A 168 -25.98 -11.37 19.88
C GLN A 168 -27.31 -10.66 19.58
N PHE A 169 -27.75 -10.66 18.31
CA PHE A 169 -29.02 -10.10 17.85
C PHE A 169 -29.25 -8.62 18.22
N ARG A 170 -28.17 -7.83 18.32
CA ARG A 170 -28.27 -6.37 18.47
C ARG A 170 -28.39 -5.65 17.14
N ILE A 171 -27.95 -6.30 16.06
CA ILE A 171 -28.17 -5.86 14.69
C ILE A 171 -29.25 -6.76 14.08
N THR A 172 -30.43 -6.19 13.83
CA THR A 172 -31.59 -6.89 13.27
C THR A 172 -32.25 -6.15 12.11
N ASP A 173 -31.82 -4.91 11.86
CA ASP A 173 -32.37 -4.00 10.85
C ASP A 173 -31.34 -2.92 10.46
N ASP A 174 -31.67 -2.12 9.45
CA ASP A 174 -30.78 -1.07 8.96
C ASP A 174 -30.37 -0.05 10.05
N PRO A 175 -31.29 0.48 10.90
CA PRO A 175 -30.92 1.42 11.95
C PRO A 175 -29.93 0.84 12.97
N SER A 176 -30.13 -0.41 13.40
CA SER A 176 -29.24 -1.05 14.36
C SER A 176 -27.85 -1.34 13.77
N ALA A 177 -27.78 -1.71 12.48
CA ALA A 177 -26.51 -1.85 11.76
C ALA A 177 -25.73 -0.53 11.71
N ARG A 178 -26.39 0.59 11.36
CA ARG A 178 -25.77 1.93 11.34
C ARG A 178 -25.32 2.38 12.72
N ALA A 179 -26.11 2.10 13.77
CA ALA A 179 -25.76 2.43 15.14
C ALA A 179 -24.52 1.67 15.62
N ALA A 180 -24.38 0.39 15.25
CA ALA A 180 -23.18 -0.39 15.56
C ALA A 180 -21.94 0.13 14.82
N ALA A 181 -22.09 0.51 13.53
CA ALA A 181 -21.02 1.13 12.78
C ALA A 181 -20.55 2.44 13.42
N GLY A 182 -21.49 3.29 13.87
CA GLY A 182 -21.19 4.52 14.60
C GLY A 182 -20.36 4.28 15.88
N ARG A 183 -20.68 3.26 16.67
CA ARG A 183 -19.88 2.92 17.87
C ARG A 183 -18.44 2.48 17.54
N LEU A 184 -18.24 1.80 16.40
CA LEU A 184 -16.89 1.48 15.94
C LEU A 184 -16.13 2.73 15.48
N VAL A 185 -16.83 3.69 14.85
CA VAL A 185 -16.27 5.01 14.52
C VAL A 185 -15.88 5.78 15.78
N ASP A 186 -16.71 5.77 16.82
CA ASP A 186 -16.41 6.43 18.11
C ASP A 186 -15.09 5.92 18.71
N SER A 187 -14.81 4.62 18.56
CA SER A 187 -13.53 4.01 18.97
C SER A 187 -12.34 4.58 18.19
N ALA A 188 -12.44 4.67 16.86
CA ALA A 188 -11.40 5.27 16.03
C ALA A 188 -11.21 6.78 16.30
N GLN A 189 -12.31 7.50 16.54
CA GLN A 189 -12.27 8.92 16.89
C GLN A 189 -11.63 9.16 18.25
N ALA A 190 -11.94 8.36 19.27
CA ALA A 190 -11.33 8.47 20.60
C ALA A 190 -9.80 8.31 20.52
N LEU A 191 -9.32 7.30 19.78
CA LEU A 191 -7.89 7.11 19.54
C LEU A 191 -7.28 8.31 18.82
N SER A 192 -7.92 8.79 17.74
CA SER A 192 -7.41 9.92 16.95
C SER A 192 -7.34 11.21 17.77
N GLN A 193 -8.37 11.53 18.54
CA GLN A 193 -8.42 12.70 19.44
C GLN A 193 -7.36 12.61 20.55
N ALA A 194 -7.00 11.40 20.98
CA ALA A 194 -5.93 11.17 21.94
C ALA A 194 -4.52 11.14 21.32
N GLY A 195 -4.38 11.35 20.00
CA GLY A 195 -3.09 11.49 19.32
C GLY A 195 -2.70 10.34 18.39
N ALA A 196 -3.53 9.30 18.23
CA ALA A 196 -3.25 8.22 17.29
C ALA A 196 -3.23 8.74 15.84
N ARG A 197 -2.17 8.40 15.10
CA ARG A 197 -1.96 8.87 13.72
C ARG A 197 -2.18 7.81 12.66
N TYR A 198 -2.18 6.53 13.00
CA TYR A 198 -2.29 5.43 12.05
C TYR A 198 -3.30 4.43 12.58
N ILE A 199 -4.53 4.47 12.08
CA ILE A 199 -5.61 3.61 12.58
C ILE A 199 -6.12 2.74 11.45
N MET A 200 -5.78 1.45 11.46
CA MET A 200 -6.34 0.48 10.54
C MET A 200 -7.67 -0.03 11.08
N VAL A 201 -8.74 0.11 10.29
CA VAL A 201 -10.10 -0.29 10.69
C VAL A 201 -10.63 -1.29 9.67
N TRP A 202 -11.13 -2.41 10.15
CA TRP A 202 -11.78 -3.39 9.28
C TRP A 202 -13.15 -2.91 8.85
N LEU A 203 -13.45 -3.08 7.56
CA LEU A 203 -14.84 -3.27 7.16
C LEU A 203 -15.28 -4.64 7.68
N LEU A 204 -16.49 -4.70 8.23
CA LEU A 204 -17.10 -5.93 8.71
C LEU A 204 -17.14 -6.93 7.56
N PRO A 205 -16.67 -8.18 7.76
CA PRO A 205 -16.79 -9.22 6.74
C PRO A 205 -18.24 -9.37 6.27
N ASP A 206 -18.42 -9.83 5.04
CA ASP A 206 -19.75 -10.17 4.53
C ASP A 206 -20.29 -11.36 5.34
N LEU A 207 -21.13 -11.09 6.33
CA LEU A 207 -21.56 -12.13 7.27
C LEU A 207 -22.38 -13.21 6.58
N GLY A 208 -23.05 -12.91 5.46
CA GLY A 208 -23.74 -13.91 4.63
C GLY A 208 -22.79 -14.94 4.00
N LEU A 209 -21.51 -14.59 3.86
CA LEU A 209 -20.43 -15.45 3.37
C LEU A 209 -19.64 -16.11 4.51
N THR A 210 -20.30 -16.47 5.61
CA THR A 210 -19.73 -17.27 6.70
C THR A 210 -20.43 -18.62 6.81
N PRO A 211 -19.75 -19.69 7.27
CA PRO A 211 -20.39 -21.00 7.46
C PRO A 211 -21.60 -20.96 8.39
N ALA A 212 -21.64 -20.03 9.34
CA ALA A 212 -22.75 -19.85 10.27
C ALA A 212 -24.07 -19.45 9.59
N THR A 213 -24.02 -18.73 8.47
CA THR A 213 -25.24 -18.22 7.79
C THR A 213 -25.39 -18.70 6.36
N ASN A 214 -24.31 -19.09 5.68
CA ASN A 214 -24.35 -19.48 4.27
C ASN A 214 -25.23 -20.73 4.06
N GLY A 215 -26.12 -20.68 3.08
CA GLY A 215 -27.11 -21.71 2.81
C GLY A 215 -28.25 -21.77 3.84
N THR A 216 -28.32 -20.83 4.79
CA THR A 216 -29.41 -20.72 5.77
C THR A 216 -30.36 -19.57 5.42
N GLY A 217 -31.48 -19.46 6.14
CA GLY A 217 -32.41 -18.33 6.01
C GLY A 217 -31.84 -16.96 6.41
N PHE A 218 -30.62 -16.91 6.97
CA PHE A 218 -29.95 -15.68 7.39
C PHE A 218 -28.89 -15.18 6.41
N GLU A 219 -28.61 -15.89 5.31
CA GLU A 219 -27.57 -15.52 4.34
C GLU A 219 -27.79 -14.12 3.73
N GLU A 220 -29.00 -13.86 3.23
CA GLU A 220 -29.36 -12.60 2.59
C GLU A 220 -29.33 -11.44 3.60
N LEU A 221 -29.92 -11.65 4.79
CA LEU A 221 -29.93 -10.67 5.87
C LEU A 221 -28.51 -10.35 6.36
N GLY A 222 -27.66 -11.37 6.50
CA GLY A 222 -26.25 -11.23 6.85
C GLY A 222 -25.50 -10.38 5.84
N THR A 223 -25.69 -10.65 4.55
CA THR A 223 -25.10 -9.85 3.46
C THR A 223 -25.59 -8.41 3.49
N GLN A 224 -26.90 -8.21 3.57
CA GLN A 224 -27.52 -6.88 3.54
C GLN A 224 -27.04 -6.01 4.70
N LEU A 225 -27.18 -6.49 5.93
CA LEU A 225 -26.88 -5.69 7.12
C LEU A 225 -25.38 -5.46 7.28
N SER A 226 -24.52 -6.41 6.85
CA SER A 226 -23.07 -6.17 6.78
C SER A 226 -22.71 -5.08 5.77
N GLY A 227 -23.41 -5.04 4.63
CA GLY A 227 -23.29 -3.96 3.64
C GLY A 227 -23.64 -2.60 4.23
N ILE A 228 -24.79 -2.50 4.91
CA ILE A 228 -25.27 -1.26 5.53
C ILE A 228 -24.33 -0.78 6.64
N PHE A 229 -23.84 -1.69 7.48
CA PHE A 229 -22.82 -1.40 8.47
C PHE A 229 -21.59 -0.76 7.83
N ASN A 230 -21.08 -1.36 6.75
CA ASN A 230 -19.87 -0.89 6.07
C ASN A 230 -20.07 0.45 5.33
N GLU A 231 -21.24 0.67 4.72
CA GLU A 231 -21.58 1.96 4.11
C GLU A 231 -21.56 3.09 5.14
N GLU A 232 -22.17 2.87 6.31
CA GLU A 232 -22.18 3.85 7.40
C GLU A 232 -20.77 4.07 7.97
N LEU A 233 -20.03 2.99 8.23
CA LEU A 233 -18.67 3.03 8.75
C LEU A 233 -17.77 3.88 7.85
N VAL A 234 -17.75 3.62 6.54
CA VAL A 234 -16.92 4.36 5.58
C VAL A 234 -17.36 5.83 5.48
N SER A 235 -18.66 6.10 5.45
CA SER A 235 -19.22 7.46 5.39
C SER A 235 -18.79 8.31 6.60
N GLN A 236 -18.91 7.74 7.80
CA GLN A 236 -18.55 8.43 9.03
C GLN A 236 -17.03 8.56 9.22
N LEU A 237 -16.24 7.52 8.89
CA LEU A 237 -14.78 7.63 8.95
C LEU A 237 -14.25 8.73 8.01
N ALA A 238 -14.81 8.84 6.80
CA ALA A 238 -14.43 9.87 5.83
C ALA A 238 -14.71 11.30 6.32
N SER A 239 -15.69 11.49 7.21
CA SER A 239 -16.04 12.78 7.80
C SER A 239 -15.45 13.02 9.19
N SER A 240 -14.85 11.99 9.81
CA SER A 240 -14.33 12.03 11.19
C SER A 240 -13.04 12.86 11.37
N GLY A 241 -12.28 13.08 10.29
CA GLY A 241 -10.96 13.69 10.35
C GLY A 241 -9.85 12.78 10.89
N ALA A 242 -10.17 11.54 11.29
CA ALA A 242 -9.17 10.56 11.71
C ALA A 242 -8.37 10.02 10.51
N ASN A 243 -7.07 9.83 10.68
CA ASN A 243 -6.22 9.22 9.64
C ASN A 243 -6.37 7.70 9.64
N VAL A 244 -7.38 7.23 8.91
CA VAL A 244 -7.81 5.83 8.91
C VAL A 244 -7.36 5.10 7.64
N ILE A 245 -6.92 3.86 7.83
CA ILE A 245 -6.55 2.92 6.79
C ILE A 245 -7.65 1.85 6.74
N PRO A 246 -8.68 1.99 5.89
CA PRO A 246 -9.76 1.02 5.83
C PRO A 246 -9.28 -0.29 5.18
N LEU A 247 -9.49 -1.41 5.85
CA LEU A 247 -9.21 -2.73 5.33
C LEU A 247 -10.49 -3.34 4.74
N ASN A 248 -10.58 -3.44 3.42
CA ASN A 248 -11.79 -3.90 2.72
C ASN A 248 -11.88 -5.43 2.69
N ILE A 249 -12.17 -6.00 3.85
CA ILE A 249 -12.29 -7.45 4.04
C ILE A 249 -13.36 -8.09 3.15
N PRO A 250 -14.57 -7.50 2.95
CA PRO A 250 -15.56 -8.07 2.05
C PRO A 250 -15.07 -8.24 0.60
N LEU A 251 -14.38 -7.22 0.07
CA LEU A 251 -13.81 -7.32 -1.27
C LEU A 251 -12.69 -8.35 -1.32
N MET A 252 -11.78 -8.33 -0.33
CA MET A 252 -10.69 -9.30 -0.24
C MET A 252 -11.21 -10.74 -0.20
N LEU A 253 -12.23 -11.02 0.63
CA LEU A 253 -12.88 -12.32 0.70
C LEU A 253 -13.49 -12.73 -0.64
N LYS A 254 -14.21 -11.83 -1.32
CA LYS A 254 -14.79 -12.10 -2.65
C LYS A 254 -13.72 -12.43 -3.69
N GLU A 255 -12.60 -11.71 -3.70
CA GLU A 255 -11.48 -11.96 -4.62
C GLU A 255 -10.74 -13.27 -4.30
N VAL A 256 -10.55 -13.58 -3.02
CA VAL A 256 -9.97 -14.87 -2.58
C VAL A 256 -10.87 -16.02 -3.00
N LEU A 257 -12.18 -15.95 -2.74
CA LEU A 257 -13.12 -17.00 -3.13
C LEU A 257 -13.24 -17.16 -4.65
N ALA A 258 -13.12 -16.07 -5.42
CA ALA A 258 -13.15 -16.16 -6.88
C ALA A 258 -11.91 -16.83 -7.50
N ASN A 259 -10.76 -16.79 -6.81
CA ASN A 259 -9.49 -17.36 -7.31
C ASN A 259 -8.74 -18.13 -6.21
N HIS A 260 -9.46 -18.93 -5.44
CA HIS A 260 -8.98 -19.54 -4.19
C HIS A 260 -7.71 -20.38 -4.36
N ASN A 261 -7.53 -21.04 -5.53
CA ASN A 261 -6.33 -21.82 -5.83
C ASN A 261 -5.05 -20.96 -5.87
N ALA A 262 -5.13 -19.72 -6.35
CA ALA A 262 -3.98 -18.81 -6.37
C ALA A 262 -3.51 -18.41 -4.95
N TYR A 263 -4.40 -18.56 -3.97
CA TYR A 263 -4.14 -18.31 -2.55
C TYR A 263 -3.84 -19.60 -1.77
N GLY A 264 -3.64 -20.74 -2.46
CA GLY A 264 -3.28 -22.01 -1.82
C GLY A 264 -4.44 -22.78 -1.19
N LEU A 265 -5.67 -22.27 -1.29
CA LEU A 265 -6.89 -22.89 -0.79
C LEU A 265 -7.38 -24.01 -1.73
N ALA A 266 -8.08 -24.99 -1.17
CA ALA A 266 -8.51 -26.17 -1.90
C ALA A 266 -9.44 -25.88 -3.08
N THR A 267 -9.26 -26.64 -4.17
CA THR A 267 -10.16 -26.63 -5.32
C THR A 267 -11.27 -27.66 -5.19
N GLY A 268 -12.47 -27.35 -5.69
CA GLY A 268 -13.61 -28.27 -5.66
C GLY A 268 -14.20 -28.50 -4.28
N GLN A 269 -13.88 -27.64 -3.31
CA GLN A 269 -14.43 -27.66 -1.95
C GLN A 269 -15.38 -26.48 -1.75
N ASN A 270 -16.41 -26.67 -0.90
CA ASN A 270 -17.25 -25.56 -0.47
C ASN A 270 -16.54 -24.78 0.65
N LEU A 271 -15.78 -23.75 0.28
CA LEU A 271 -14.98 -22.95 1.21
C LEU A 271 -15.79 -22.01 2.10
N VAL A 272 -17.09 -21.83 1.86
CA VAL A 272 -17.94 -20.91 2.62
C VAL A 272 -18.92 -21.67 3.50
N GLY A 273 -19.59 -22.70 2.99
CA GLY A 273 -20.57 -23.49 3.74
C GLY A 273 -19.99 -24.66 4.53
N THR A 274 -18.66 -24.84 4.55
CA THR A 274 -17.98 -25.84 5.39
C THR A 274 -16.78 -25.22 6.10
N CYS A 275 -16.35 -25.85 7.19
CA CYS A 275 -15.29 -25.35 8.05
C CYS A 275 -14.31 -26.46 8.48
N PHE A 276 -13.24 -26.09 9.18
CA PHE A 276 -12.22 -27.04 9.63
C PHE A 276 -12.64 -27.87 10.85
N SER A 277 -13.13 -27.22 11.91
CA SER A 277 -13.39 -27.81 13.23
C SER A 277 -14.72 -28.55 13.33
N GLY A 278 -15.76 -28.02 12.70
CA GLY A 278 -17.16 -28.46 12.88
C GLY A 278 -17.95 -27.64 13.90
N ASP A 279 -17.31 -26.65 14.54
CA ASP A 279 -17.96 -25.85 15.57
C ASP A 279 -18.90 -24.81 14.95
N GLY A 280 -20.21 -25.05 15.07
CA GLY A 280 -21.23 -24.16 14.49
C GLY A 280 -21.30 -24.20 12.96
N CYS A 281 -20.79 -25.26 12.32
CA CYS A 281 -20.74 -25.41 10.87
C CYS A 281 -20.50 -26.86 10.44
N PRO A 282 -20.88 -27.25 9.21
CA PRO A 282 -20.51 -28.56 8.67
C PRO A 282 -19.00 -28.70 8.49
N VAL A 283 -18.40 -29.77 9.03
CA VAL A 283 -16.98 -30.09 8.81
C VAL A 283 -16.72 -30.34 7.32
N ASN A 284 -15.64 -29.77 6.78
CA ASN A 284 -15.21 -30.04 5.42
C ASN A 284 -14.81 -31.52 5.26
N PRO A 285 -15.38 -32.28 4.30
CA PRO A 285 -15.19 -33.73 4.22
C PRO A 285 -13.79 -34.17 3.77
N VAL A 286 -12.98 -33.25 3.24
CA VAL A 286 -11.64 -33.56 2.72
C VAL A 286 -10.56 -33.10 3.67
N TYR A 287 -10.61 -31.84 4.10
CA TYR A 287 -9.54 -31.18 4.85
C TYR A 287 -9.92 -30.78 6.28
N GLY A 288 -11.18 -30.94 6.69
CA GLY A 288 -11.61 -30.72 8.07
C GLY A 288 -11.10 -31.82 9.02
N ILE A 289 -11.37 -31.67 10.32
CA ILE A 289 -11.05 -32.69 11.32
C ILE A 289 -11.73 -34.01 10.94
N GLY A 290 -10.93 -35.08 10.81
CA GLY A 290 -11.41 -36.39 10.36
C GLY A 290 -11.69 -36.51 8.85
N GLY A 291 -11.29 -35.51 8.05
CA GLY A 291 -11.44 -35.50 6.60
C GLY A 291 -10.62 -36.57 5.87
N SER A 292 -11.09 -36.96 4.70
CA SER A 292 -10.55 -38.07 3.89
C SER A 292 -9.10 -37.88 3.38
N ALA A 293 -8.61 -36.64 3.27
CA ALA A 293 -7.23 -36.33 2.88
C ALA A 293 -6.31 -36.03 4.08
N GLY A 294 -6.83 -36.16 5.32
CA GLY A 294 -6.18 -35.67 6.53
C GLY A 294 -6.52 -34.21 6.82
N ALA A 295 -6.55 -33.86 8.11
CA ALA A 295 -6.83 -32.51 8.57
C ALA A 295 -5.74 -31.53 8.08
N ASP A 296 -6.14 -30.52 7.31
CA ASP A 296 -5.24 -29.47 6.82
C ASP A 296 -5.95 -28.11 6.83
N PRO A 297 -5.81 -27.32 7.91
CA PRO A 297 -6.45 -26.02 8.01
C PRO A 297 -5.87 -25.00 7.03
N THR A 298 -4.72 -25.27 6.39
CA THR A 298 -4.13 -24.37 5.38
C THR A 298 -4.91 -24.38 4.05
N LYS A 299 -5.81 -25.34 3.88
CA LYS A 299 -6.63 -25.53 2.67
C LYS A 299 -8.01 -24.92 2.74
N LEU A 300 -8.44 -24.51 3.93
CA LEU A 300 -9.76 -23.94 4.20
C LEU A 300 -9.59 -22.51 4.69
N ILE A 301 -10.63 -21.69 4.53
CA ILE A 301 -10.60 -20.29 4.99
C ILE A 301 -11.25 -20.12 6.37
N PHE A 302 -12.25 -20.93 6.71
CA PHE A 302 -12.96 -20.88 8.00
C PHE A 302 -12.58 -22.05 8.91
N ASN A 303 -12.19 -21.71 10.14
CA ASN A 303 -11.94 -22.67 11.21
C ASN A 303 -13.26 -23.23 11.75
N ASP A 304 -14.21 -22.35 12.04
CA ASP A 304 -15.51 -22.65 12.63
C ASP A 304 -16.60 -21.84 11.91
N GLY A 305 -17.77 -21.63 12.54
CA GLY A 305 -18.88 -20.88 11.97
C GLY A 305 -18.54 -19.48 11.45
N VAL A 306 -17.52 -18.80 12.00
CA VAL A 306 -17.18 -17.41 11.65
C VAL A 306 -15.70 -17.08 11.62
N HIS A 307 -14.86 -17.82 12.37
CA HIS A 307 -13.46 -17.46 12.54
C HIS A 307 -12.56 -18.03 11.44
N PRO A 308 -11.54 -17.29 10.99
CA PRO A 308 -10.62 -17.78 9.97
C PRO A 308 -9.64 -18.85 10.47
N THR A 309 -9.29 -19.82 9.62
CA THR A 309 -8.13 -20.71 9.82
C THR A 309 -6.82 -19.91 9.73
N ILE A 310 -5.69 -20.56 10.01
CA ILE A 310 -4.35 -19.99 9.78
C ILE A 310 -4.14 -19.48 8.34
N ALA A 311 -4.76 -20.10 7.33
CA ALA A 311 -4.70 -19.59 5.95
C ALA A 311 -5.46 -18.26 5.84
N GLY A 312 -6.68 -18.18 6.38
CA GLY A 312 -7.44 -16.93 6.44
C GLY A 312 -6.71 -15.84 7.24
N GLN A 313 -6.19 -16.17 8.42
CA GLN A 313 -5.42 -15.24 9.26
C GLN A 313 -4.19 -14.69 8.51
N THR A 314 -3.47 -15.56 7.78
CA THR A 314 -2.30 -15.17 6.98
C THR A 314 -2.70 -14.27 5.80
N LEU A 315 -3.76 -14.61 5.07
CA LEU A 315 -4.26 -13.79 3.95
C LEU A 315 -4.67 -12.39 4.40
N ILE A 316 -5.34 -12.28 5.56
CA ILE A 316 -5.73 -11.00 6.12
C ILE A 316 -4.50 -10.17 6.54
N ALA A 317 -3.52 -10.80 7.20
CA ALA A 317 -2.29 -10.14 7.60
C ALA A 317 -1.46 -9.67 6.39
N ASP A 318 -1.37 -10.49 5.33
CA ASP A 318 -0.69 -10.13 4.08
C ASP A 318 -1.39 -9.00 3.35
N TYR A 319 -2.72 -9.01 3.32
CA TYR A 319 -3.49 -7.90 2.76
C TYR A 319 -3.23 -6.61 3.54
N ALA A 320 -3.33 -6.64 4.87
CA ALA A 320 -3.04 -5.49 5.72
C ALA A 320 -1.59 -4.98 5.51
N TYR A 321 -0.62 -5.88 5.48
CA TYR A 321 0.78 -5.55 5.24
C TYR A 321 0.97 -4.88 3.86
N SER A 322 0.33 -5.40 2.80
CA SER A 322 0.43 -4.83 1.46
C SER A 322 -0.08 -3.39 1.37
N VAL A 323 -1.13 -3.06 2.15
CA VAL A 323 -1.66 -1.70 2.22
C VAL A 323 -0.67 -0.78 2.93
N LEU A 324 0.00 -1.26 3.97
CA LEU A 324 0.97 -0.49 4.76
C LEU A 324 2.33 -0.33 4.06
N SER A 325 2.74 -1.30 3.24
CA SER A 325 4.03 -1.27 2.54
C SER A 325 3.99 -0.45 1.25
N ALA A 326 2.81 -0.32 0.63
CA ALA A 326 2.66 0.41 -0.64
C ALA A 326 3.22 1.85 -0.63
N PRO A 327 3.07 2.65 0.44
CA PRO A 327 3.73 3.96 0.53
C PRO A 327 5.25 3.87 0.48
N TRP A 328 5.91 2.89 1.13
CA TRP A 328 7.37 2.79 1.17
C TRP A 328 7.94 2.59 -0.23
N GLU A 329 7.32 1.70 -1.02
CA GLU A 329 7.71 1.46 -2.40
C GLU A 329 7.45 2.68 -3.29
N ALA A 330 6.31 3.35 -3.09
CA ALA A 330 6.02 4.60 -3.80
C ALA A 330 7.02 5.72 -3.46
N THR A 331 7.52 5.78 -2.23
CA THR A 331 8.54 6.75 -1.80
C THR A 331 9.96 6.42 -2.28
N LEU A 332 10.22 5.21 -2.78
CA LEU A 332 11.51 4.85 -3.39
C LEU A 332 11.64 5.32 -4.85
N LEU A 333 10.53 5.72 -5.49
CA LEU A 333 10.54 6.17 -6.88
C LEU A 333 11.48 7.38 -7.13
N PRO A 334 11.54 8.41 -6.25
CA PRO A 334 12.51 9.50 -6.38
C PRO A 334 13.96 9.02 -6.23
N GLU A 335 14.25 8.10 -5.32
CA GLU A 335 15.62 7.59 -5.10
C GLU A 335 16.12 6.76 -6.29
N MET A 336 15.27 5.92 -6.87
CA MET A 336 15.59 5.19 -8.11
C MET A 336 15.85 6.15 -9.27
N ALA A 337 15.04 7.21 -9.37
CA ALA A 337 15.24 8.26 -10.36
C ALA A 337 16.55 9.02 -10.12
N HIS A 338 16.90 9.35 -8.87
CA HIS A 338 18.18 9.99 -8.52
C HIS A 338 19.38 9.14 -8.98
N GLY A 339 19.42 7.84 -8.64
CA GLY A 339 20.49 6.95 -9.06
C GLY A 339 20.61 6.84 -10.59
N THR A 340 19.47 6.76 -11.28
CA THR A 340 19.42 6.73 -12.76
C THR A 340 19.94 8.04 -13.35
N LEU A 341 19.54 9.19 -12.82
CA LEU A 341 19.93 10.51 -13.30
C LEU A 341 21.41 10.82 -13.01
N ARG A 342 21.93 10.32 -11.89
CA ARG A 342 23.36 10.39 -11.56
C ARG A 342 24.19 9.56 -12.54
N ALA A 343 23.75 8.35 -12.86
CA ALA A 343 24.39 7.52 -13.88
C ALA A 343 24.31 8.17 -15.26
N TYR A 344 23.14 8.72 -15.61
CA TYR A 344 22.87 9.43 -16.86
C TYR A 344 23.81 10.63 -17.06
N GLN A 345 23.92 11.52 -16.06
CA GLN A 345 24.71 12.75 -16.13
C GLN A 345 25.70 12.84 -14.96
N ASP A 346 25.28 13.36 -13.80
CA ASP A 346 26.11 13.56 -12.62
C ASP A 346 25.24 13.81 -11.36
N GLU A 347 25.88 13.98 -10.20
CA GLU A 347 25.22 14.23 -8.92
C GLU A 347 24.43 15.54 -8.92
N ALA A 348 24.96 16.61 -9.53
CA ALA A 348 24.27 17.90 -9.57
C ALA A 348 22.97 17.81 -10.38
N TYR A 349 22.97 17.03 -11.47
CA TYR A 349 21.78 16.77 -12.27
C TYR A 349 20.72 15.98 -11.49
N ALA A 350 21.13 14.97 -10.74
CA ALA A 350 20.23 14.18 -9.89
C ALA A 350 19.69 14.99 -8.69
N ALA A 351 20.52 15.85 -8.08
CA ALA A 351 20.10 16.73 -6.99
C ALA A 351 19.03 17.74 -7.42
N ARG A 352 19.09 18.25 -8.66
CA ARG A 352 18.04 19.12 -9.22
C ARG A 352 16.68 18.42 -9.29
N PHE A 353 16.68 17.14 -9.65
CA PHE A 353 15.45 16.33 -9.65
C PHE A 353 14.86 16.22 -8.24
N LEU A 354 15.67 15.82 -7.26
CA LEU A 354 15.21 15.69 -5.88
C LEU A 354 14.69 17.02 -5.32
N ALA A 355 15.41 18.12 -5.55
CA ALA A 355 15.00 19.44 -5.09
C ALA A 355 13.62 19.86 -5.64
N ALA A 356 13.37 19.60 -6.93
CA ALA A 356 12.08 19.93 -7.55
C ALA A 356 10.93 19.06 -7.01
N VAL A 357 11.16 17.76 -6.85
CA VAL A 357 10.16 16.83 -6.29
C VAL A 357 9.86 17.17 -4.83
N GLU A 358 10.89 17.47 -4.05
CA GLU A 358 10.75 17.82 -2.63
C GLU A 358 10.01 19.15 -2.43
N ALA A 359 10.26 20.14 -3.28
CA ALA A 359 9.54 21.42 -3.23
C ALA A 359 8.02 21.23 -3.46
N VAL A 360 7.64 20.38 -4.43
CA VAL A 360 6.24 20.04 -4.67
C VAL A 360 5.66 19.22 -3.50
N ARG A 361 6.42 18.26 -2.98
CA ARG A 361 6.02 17.44 -1.82
C ARG A 361 5.73 18.29 -0.59
N ALA A 362 6.64 19.21 -0.27
CA ALA A 362 6.50 20.14 0.85
C ALA A 362 5.25 21.01 0.70
N ARG A 363 4.92 21.45 -0.52
CA ARG A 363 3.71 22.22 -0.78
C ARG A 363 2.44 21.36 -0.69
N GLU A 364 2.45 20.16 -1.26
CA GLU A 364 1.30 19.24 -1.23
C GLU A 364 0.99 18.77 0.20
N ALA A 365 2.02 18.62 1.05
CA ALA A 365 1.86 18.27 2.47
C ALA A 365 1.08 19.30 3.30
N LEU A 366 0.98 20.56 2.84
CA LEU A 366 0.18 21.61 3.51
C LEU A 366 -1.32 21.49 3.23
N LEU A 367 -1.73 20.60 2.32
CA LEU A 367 -3.13 20.37 2.01
C LEU A 367 -3.70 19.37 3.04
N ALA A 368 -4.97 19.54 3.42
CA ALA A 368 -5.66 18.84 4.52
C ALA A 368 -5.73 17.29 4.44
N ASP A 369 -5.04 16.67 3.48
CA ASP A 369 -4.87 15.22 3.33
C ASP A 369 -3.37 14.87 3.17
N PRO A 370 -2.57 14.90 4.26
CA PRO A 370 -1.12 14.73 4.22
C PRO A 370 -0.62 13.32 3.83
N GLY A 371 -1.49 12.41 3.38
CA GLY A 371 -1.13 11.05 2.97
C GLY A 371 -1.21 10.79 1.45
N ARG A 372 -1.98 11.60 0.71
CA ARG A 372 -2.16 11.43 -0.74
C ARG A 372 -1.25 12.37 -1.54
N PHE A 373 0.02 11.99 -1.70
CA PHE A 373 1.04 12.69 -2.52
C PHE A 373 0.91 12.40 -4.03
N GLU A 374 -0.31 12.54 -4.58
CA GLU A 374 -0.60 12.16 -5.97
C GLU A 374 0.07 13.09 -6.98
N VAL A 375 0.07 14.40 -6.73
CA VAL A 375 0.72 15.39 -7.61
C VAL A 375 2.23 15.18 -7.55
N THR A 376 2.81 15.05 -6.36
CA THR A 376 4.24 14.76 -6.16
C THR A 376 4.65 13.48 -6.88
N ARG A 377 3.88 12.40 -6.77
CA ARG A 377 4.17 11.13 -7.46
C ARG A 377 4.14 11.28 -8.98
N SER A 378 3.15 12.00 -9.51
CA SER A 378 3.05 12.27 -10.95
C SER A 378 4.24 13.12 -11.43
N VAL A 379 4.62 14.16 -10.68
CA VAL A 379 5.78 15.02 -10.95
C VAL A 379 7.07 14.21 -10.92
N ALA A 380 7.33 13.43 -9.88
CA ALA A 380 8.54 12.62 -9.75
C ALA A 380 8.71 11.66 -10.95
N ARG A 381 7.64 10.94 -11.30
CA ARG A 381 7.66 9.99 -12.43
C ARG A 381 7.94 10.68 -13.76
N ASN A 382 7.21 11.75 -14.06
CA ASN A 382 7.29 12.41 -15.37
C ASN A 382 8.53 13.30 -15.51
N LEU A 383 8.98 13.97 -14.44
CA LEU A 383 10.23 14.72 -14.44
C LEU A 383 11.42 13.78 -14.67
N ALA A 384 11.49 12.64 -13.96
CA ALA A 384 12.54 11.65 -14.18
C ALA A 384 12.59 11.16 -15.64
N LYS A 385 11.42 10.86 -16.22
CA LYS A 385 11.27 10.46 -17.63
C LYS A 385 11.79 11.54 -18.60
N LEU A 386 11.45 12.81 -18.35
CA LEU A 386 11.85 13.92 -19.23
C LEU A 386 13.33 14.26 -19.11
N MET A 387 13.91 14.10 -17.91
CA MET A 387 15.34 14.34 -17.66
C MET A 387 16.23 13.24 -18.24
N ALA A 388 15.78 11.98 -18.27
CA ALA A 388 16.53 10.85 -18.81
C ALA A 388 16.18 10.53 -20.28
N TYR A 389 16.23 11.53 -21.16
CA TYR A 389 15.97 11.31 -22.59
C TYR A 389 17.10 10.53 -23.27
N LYS A 390 16.74 9.62 -24.18
CA LYS A 390 17.68 8.70 -24.84
C LYS A 390 18.49 9.39 -25.94
N ASP A 391 19.54 10.08 -25.53
CA ASP A 391 20.54 10.67 -26.41
C ASP A 391 21.68 9.72 -26.77
N GLU A 392 22.57 10.20 -27.62
CA GLU A 392 23.66 9.42 -28.18
C GLU A 392 24.63 8.93 -27.11
N TYR A 393 24.85 9.71 -26.05
CA TYR A 393 25.69 9.34 -24.91
C TYR A 393 25.03 8.25 -24.06
N GLU A 394 23.73 8.39 -23.77
CA GLU A 394 22.98 7.40 -22.99
C GLU A 394 22.80 6.09 -23.76
N VAL A 395 22.52 6.17 -25.06
CA VAL A 395 22.48 4.98 -25.93
C VAL A 395 23.84 4.27 -25.91
N ALA A 396 24.94 5.02 -26.01
CA ALA A 396 26.28 4.45 -25.91
C ALA A 396 26.52 3.75 -24.56
N ARG A 397 26.16 4.41 -23.45
CA ARG A 397 26.25 3.85 -22.09
C ARG A 397 25.48 2.53 -21.97
N LEU A 398 24.24 2.49 -22.47
CA LEU A 398 23.38 1.30 -22.43
C LEU A 398 23.95 0.12 -23.24
N TYR A 399 24.64 0.38 -24.36
CA TYR A 399 25.27 -0.68 -25.16
C TYR A 399 26.56 -1.22 -24.56
N VAL A 400 27.25 -0.46 -23.72
CA VAL A 400 28.47 -0.89 -23.03
C VAL A 400 28.23 -1.38 -21.59
N ASP A 401 26.99 -1.27 -21.12
CA ASP A 401 26.56 -1.74 -19.81
C ASP A 401 26.75 -3.27 -19.69
N PRO A 402 27.40 -3.78 -18.62
CA PRO A 402 27.53 -5.22 -18.39
C PRO A 402 26.20 -5.98 -18.43
N ALA A 403 25.10 -5.36 -17.98
CA ALA A 403 23.77 -5.94 -18.01
C ALA A 403 23.22 -6.17 -19.42
N PHE A 404 23.71 -5.43 -20.42
CA PHE A 404 23.36 -5.68 -21.82
C PHE A 404 23.96 -7.02 -22.30
N LYS A 405 25.23 -7.28 -21.99
CA LYS A 405 25.89 -8.54 -22.37
C LYS A 405 25.34 -9.75 -21.62
N ALA A 406 24.97 -9.58 -20.34
CA ALA A 406 24.30 -10.62 -19.57
C ALA A 406 23.00 -11.08 -20.27
N ARG A 407 22.13 -10.12 -20.65
CA ARG A 407 20.89 -10.43 -21.39
C ARG A 407 21.11 -11.10 -22.74
N LEU A 408 22.21 -10.78 -23.42
CA LEU A 408 22.57 -11.45 -24.68
C LEU A 408 22.96 -12.92 -24.46
N ARG A 409 23.65 -13.24 -23.35
CA ARG A 409 23.99 -14.62 -23.00
C ARG A 409 22.77 -15.46 -22.60
N GLU A 410 21.76 -14.83 -22.01
CA GLU A 410 20.51 -15.50 -21.68
C GLU A 410 19.69 -15.84 -22.94
N GLN A 411 19.76 -14.99 -23.97
CA GLN A 411 18.93 -15.13 -25.18
C GLN A 411 19.59 -15.93 -26.30
N PHE A 412 20.91 -16.03 -26.31
CA PHE A 412 21.67 -16.67 -27.39
C PHE A 412 22.76 -17.56 -26.82
N GLU A 413 22.87 -18.79 -27.33
CA GLU A 413 23.96 -19.71 -26.98
C GLU A 413 25.32 -19.18 -27.48
N GLY A 414 26.32 -19.19 -26.60
CA GLY A 414 27.68 -18.71 -26.86
C GLY A 414 28.00 -17.30 -26.34
N GLU A 415 29.26 -16.92 -26.41
CA GLU A 415 29.78 -15.64 -25.94
C GLU A 415 29.69 -14.53 -27.03
N PRO A 416 29.00 -13.40 -26.75
CA PRO A 416 28.92 -12.28 -27.70
C PRO A 416 30.31 -11.74 -28.06
N GLY A 417 30.61 -11.69 -29.36
CA GLY A 417 31.90 -11.27 -29.89
C GLY A 417 32.92 -12.40 -30.07
N LYS A 418 32.66 -13.60 -29.53
CA LYS A 418 33.45 -14.82 -29.79
C LYS A 418 32.67 -15.79 -30.68
N ASP A 419 31.49 -16.20 -30.23
CA ASP A 419 30.70 -17.26 -30.89
C ASP A 419 29.70 -16.67 -31.89
N TYR A 420 29.28 -15.41 -31.69
CA TYR A 420 28.48 -14.66 -32.65
C TYR A 420 28.86 -13.17 -32.68
N ARG A 421 28.62 -12.51 -33.83
CA ARG A 421 29.02 -11.11 -34.06
C ARG A 421 27.84 -10.16 -33.93
N LEU A 422 27.99 -9.12 -33.12
CA LEU A 422 27.01 -8.03 -33.02
C LEU A 422 27.15 -7.07 -34.20
N ARG A 423 26.01 -6.73 -34.82
CA ARG A 423 25.89 -5.64 -35.80
C ARG A 423 24.93 -4.57 -35.26
N TYR A 424 25.42 -3.34 -35.21
CA TYR A 424 24.66 -2.20 -34.71
C TYR A 424 24.03 -1.44 -35.87
N HIS A 425 22.69 -1.35 -35.89
CA HIS A 425 21.97 -0.64 -36.94
C HIS A 425 21.68 0.80 -36.52
N LEU A 426 22.53 1.73 -36.97
CA LEU A 426 22.50 3.13 -36.57
C LEU A 426 22.21 4.03 -37.76
N ALA A 427 21.64 5.20 -37.49
CA ALA A 427 21.45 6.27 -38.47
C ALA A 427 21.99 7.58 -37.89
N PRO A 428 23.32 7.78 -37.85
CA PRO A 428 23.90 8.96 -37.21
C PRO A 428 23.41 10.24 -37.90
N PRO A 429 22.78 11.18 -37.17
CA PRO A 429 22.12 12.34 -37.78
C PRO A 429 23.06 13.20 -38.65
N ALA A 430 24.34 13.26 -38.30
CA ALA A 430 25.34 14.05 -39.01
C ALA A 430 25.80 13.45 -40.35
N THR A 431 25.69 12.12 -40.54
CA THR A 431 26.30 11.43 -41.69
C THR A 431 25.35 10.48 -42.45
N ALA A 432 24.16 10.21 -41.92
CA ALA A 432 23.20 9.31 -42.54
C ALA A 432 22.48 9.97 -43.73
N LYS A 433 22.48 9.29 -44.88
CA LYS A 433 21.71 9.71 -46.06
C LYS A 433 20.20 9.62 -45.75
N ARG A 434 19.42 10.55 -46.31
CA ARG A 434 17.96 10.52 -46.25
C ARG A 434 17.39 9.68 -47.39
N ASP A 435 16.25 9.02 -47.15
CA ASP A 435 15.47 8.35 -48.18
C ASP A 435 14.58 9.35 -48.96
N ALA A 436 13.84 8.86 -49.96
CA ALA A 436 12.95 9.67 -50.79
C ALA A 436 11.81 10.36 -50.00
N ARG A 437 11.59 9.96 -48.73
CA ARG A 437 10.59 10.54 -47.81
C ARG A 437 11.25 11.40 -46.72
N GLY A 438 12.54 11.71 -46.87
CA GLY A 438 13.31 12.57 -45.95
C GLY A 438 13.80 11.88 -44.67
N ARG A 439 13.63 10.57 -44.51
CA ARG A 439 13.98 9.82 -43.28
C ARG A 439 15.42 9.29 -43.34
N LEU A 440 16.11 9.27 -42.20
CA LEU A 440 17.50 8.79 -42.13
C LEU A 440 17.58 7.27 -42.41
N ARG A 441 18.45 6.85 -43.33
CA ARG A 441 18.69 5.43 -43.65
C ARG A 441 19.61 4.80 -42.62
N LYS A 442 19.13 3.73 -41.96
CA LYS A 442 19.93 2.91 -41.05
C LYS A 442 21.03 2.16 -41.82
N ARG A 443 22.25 2.15 -41.28
CA ARG A 443 23.40 1.38 -41.77
C ARG A 443 23.87 0.42 -40.69
N ALA A 444 24.37 -0.74 -41.11
CA ALA A 444 24.95 -1.72 -40.21
C ALA A 444 26.41 -1.37 -39.92
N TYR A 445 26.75 -1.31 -38.65
CA TYR A 445 28.11 -1.12 -38.14
C TYR A 445 28.57 -2.39 -37.43
N GLY A 446 29.83 -2.77 -37.65
CA GLY A 446 30.41 -3.98 -37.07
C GLY A 446 30.84 -3.82 -35.61
N PRO A 447 31.51 -4.83 -35.04
CA PRO A 447 31.92 -4.86 -33.63
C PRO A 447 32.80 -3.68 -33.17
N TRP A 448 33.55 -3.05 -34.08
CA TRP A 448 34.36 -1.86 -33.78
C TRP A 448 33.55 -0.69 -33.19
N MET A 449 32.24 -0.66 -33.44
CA MET A 449 31.33 0.35 -32.89
C MET A 449 31.23 0.26 -31.36
N GLU A 450 31.50 -0.90 -30.76
CA GLU A 450 31.55 -1.02 -29.29
C GLU A 450 32.65 -0.13 -28.69
N THR A 451 33.82 -0.04 -29.36
CA THR A 451 34.90 0.86 -28.95
C THR A 451 34.46 2.33 -29.00
N VAL A 452 33.70 2.70 -30.03
CA VAL A 452 33.12 4.04 -30.14
C VAL A 452 32.12 4.30 -29.02
N PHE A 453 31.24 3.33 -28.73
CA PHE A 453 30.30 3.49 -27.63
C PHE A 453 30.99 3.61 -26.27
N ARG A 454 32.10 2.90 -26.02
CA ARG A 454 32.88 3.06 -24.79
C ARG A 454 33.44 4.47 -24.66
N ALA A 455 33.98 5.03 -25.75
CA ALA A 455 34.47 6.40 -25.77
C ALA A 455 33.32 7.41 -25.58
N LEU A 456 32.19 7.23 -26.26
CA LEU A 456 31.03 8.11 -26.13
C LEU A 456 30.40 8.05 -24.73
N ALA A 457 30.35 6.89 -24.10
CA ALA A 457 29.77 6.72 -22.77
C ALA A 457 30.51 7.54 -21.69
N THR A 458 31.82 7.76 -21.83
CA THR A 458 32.60 8.61 -20.91
C THR A 458 32.45 10.10 -21.20
N MET A 459 31.96 10.46 -22.38
CA MET A 459 31.77 11.84 -22.82
C MET A 459 30.42 12.45 -22.42
N LYS A 460 29.68 11.83 -21.49
CA LYS A 460 28.39 12.36 -21.00
C LYS A 460 28.46 13.80 -20.47
N GLY A 461 29.62 14.23 -19.96
CA GLY A 461 29.85 15.62 -19.52
C GLY A 461 29.78 16.66 -20.64
N LEU A 462 29.86 16.25 -21.91
CA LEU A 462 29.66 17.16 -23.05
C LEU A 462 28.20 17.55 -23.24
N ARG A 463 27.24 16.75 -22.72
CA ARG A 463 25.81 16.97 -22.90
C ARG A 463 25.41 18.40 -22.54
N GLY A 464 24.72 19.06 -23.46
CA GLY A 464 24.20 20.41 -23.26
C GLY A 464 25.24 21.54 -23.29
N THR A 465 26.54 21.22 -23.42
CA THR A 465 27.60 22.21 -23.60
C THR A 465 27.70 22.67 -25.05
N TRP A 466 28.51 23.70 -25.34
CA TRP A 466 28.75 24.14 -26.72
C TRP A 466 29.47 23.08 -27.58
N LEU A 467 30.18 22.14 -26.93
CA LEU A 467 30.87 20.99 -27.53
C LEU A 467 29.92 19.82 -27.85
N ASP A 468 28.67 19.87 -27.40
CA ASP A 468 27.64 18.87 -27.72
C ASP A 468 27.20 19.01 -29.18
N VAL A 469 27.84 18.26 -30.08
CA VAL A 469 27.47 18.24 -31.50
C VAL A 469 26.13 17.55 -31.74
N PHE A 470 25.77 16.56 -30.90
CA PHE A 470 24.52 15.81 -31.04
C PHE A 470 23.32 16.60 -30.52
N GLY A 471 23.53 17.39 -29.46
CA GLY A 471 22.52 18.25 -28.83
C GLY A 471 22.04 19.45 -29.66
N LYS A 472 22.63 19.69 -30.83
CA LYS A 472 22.28 20.81 -31.74
C LYS A 472 21.07 20.53 -32.61
N THR A 473 20.61 19.27 -32.72
CA THR A 473 19.43 18.90 -33.51
C THR A 473 18.15 19.48 -32.92
N ALA A 474 17.12 19.66 -33.76
CA ALA A 474 15.82 20.15 -33.31
C ALA A 474 15.17 19.23 -32.25
N GLU A 475 15.31 17.91 -32.42
CA GLU A 475 14.79 16.91 -31.47
C GLU A 475 15.45 17.04 -30.09
N ARG A 476 16.79 17.17 -30.02
CA ARG A 476 17.49 17.32 -28.73
C ARG A 476 17.24 18.65 -28.04
N ARG A 477 17.04 19.73 -28.81
CA ARG A 477 16.61 21.02 -28.24
C ARG A 477 15.20 20.91 -27.66
N MET A 478 14.28 20.27 -28.38
CA MET A 478 12.92 20.03 -27.90
C MET A 478 12.91 19.19 -26.62
N GLU A 479 13.67 18.10 -26.53
CA GLU A 479 13.74 17.26 -25.32
C GLU A 479 14.26 18.02 -24.09
N ARG A 480 15.32 18.82 -24.27
CA ARG A 480 15.83 19.68 -23.19
C ARG A 480 14.82 20.74 -22.79
N GLN A 481 14.09 21.30 -23.76
CA GLN A 481 13.04 22.27 -23.49
C GLN A 481 11.89 21.63 -22.70
N LEU A 482 11.46 20.41 -23.03
CA LEU A 482 10.42 19.70 -22.27
C LEU A 482 10.81 19.52 -20.80
N ALA A 483 12.07 19.16 -20.53
CA ALA A 483 12.56 19.05 -19.15
C ALA A 483 12.56 20.43 -18.45
N ALA A 484 13.00 21.49 -19.12
CA ALA A 484 13.00 22.85 -18.59
C ALA A 484 11.60 23.39 -18.30
N ASP A 485 10.66 23.18 -19.23
CA ASP A 485 9.25 23.56 -19.08
C ASP A 485 8.63 22.81 -17.89
N TYR A 486 8.96 21.53 -17.71
CA TYR A 486 8.45 20.73 -16.60
C TYR A 486 9.04 21.14 -15.25
N PHE A 487 10.30 21.58 -15.20
CA PHE A 487 10.86 22.22 -13.99
C PHE A 487 10.10 23.50 -13.62
N ALA A 488 9.77 24.35 -14.59
CA ALA A 488 8.98 25.56 -14.36
C ALA A 488 7.56 25.23 -13.87
N LEU A 489 6.95 24.16 -14.38
CA LEU A 489 5.67 23.62 -13.90
C LEU A 489 5.78 23.14 -12.45
N ALA A 490 6.81 22.39 -12.09
CA ALA A 490 7.03 21.93 -10.71
C ALA A 490 7.26 23.12 -9.75
N GLU A 491 8.01 24.14 -10.17
CA GLU A 491 8.22 25.35 -9.39
C GLU A 491 6.93 26.17 -9.20
N GLU A 492 6.06 26.22 -10.21
CA GLU A 492 4.73 26.82 -10.09
C GLU A 492 3.88 26.05 -9.09
N PHE A 493 3.85 24.72 -9.16
CA PHE A 493 3.12 23.89 -8.20
C PHE A 493 3.63 24.07 -6.78
N ALA A 494 4.95 24.11 -6.58
CA ALA A 494 5.56 24.34 -5.27
C ALA A 494 5.12 25.68 -4.65
N ARG A 495 4.74 26.68 -5.46
CA ARG A 495 4.28 27.99 -4.98
C ARG A 495 2.76 28.08 -4.84
N THR A 496 2.00 27.53 -5.78
CA THR A 496 0.57 27.87 -5.95
C THR A 496 -0.39 26.69 -5.82
N LEU A 497 0.09 25.47 -5.63
CA LEU A 497 -0.78 24.30 -5.44
C LEU A 497 -1.67 24.49 -4.20
N ASP A 498 -2.97 24.22 -4.34
CA ASP A 498 -3.97 24.27 -3.30
C ASP A 498 -5.06 23.20 -3.52
N ALA A 499 -6.01 23.10 -2.59
CA ALA A 499 -7.10 22.12 -2.69
C ALA A 499 -8.03 22.37 -3.90
N GLY A 500 -8.18 23.61 -4.35
CA GLY A 500 -9.07 24.00 -5.45
C GLY A 500 -8.51 23.73 -6.85
N ASN A 501 -7.18 23.67 -6.97
CA ASN A 501 -6.47 23.46 -8.24
C ASN A 501 -5.78 22.07 -8.37
N ARG A 502 -5.82 21.23 -7.32
CA ARG A 502 -5.21 19.89 -7.28
C ARG A 502 -5.54 18.99 -8.48
N GLU A 503 -6.81 18.91 -8.88
CA GLU A 503 -7.23 18.07 -10.02
C GLU A 503 -6.58 18.53 -11.35
N ALA A 504 -6.52 19.85 -11.56
CA ALA A 504 -5.87 20.44 -12.73
C ALA A 504 -4.34 20.25 -12.68
N ALA A 505 -3.74 20.37 -11.49
CA ALA A 505 -2.32 20.11 -11.27
C ALA A 505 -1.94 18.67 -11.64
N LEU A 506 -2.75 17.70 -11.21
CA LEU A 506 -2.54 16.29 -11.52
C LEU A 506 -2.63 16.02 -13.03
N ALA A 507 -3.60 16.63 -13.71
CA ALA A 507 -3.76 16.52 -15.16
C ALA A 507 -2.58 17.15 -15.94
N LEU A 508 -2.11 18.33 -15.51
CA LEU A 508 -0.90 18.97 -16.05
C LEU A 508 0.34 18.10 -15.84
N ALA A 509 0.54 17.59 -14.62
CA ALA A 509 1.66 16.72 -14.29
C ALA A 509 1.68 15.43 -15.12
N ALA A 510 0.52 14.93 -15.55
CA ALA A 510 0.37 13.71 -16.33
C ALA A 510 0.57 13.90 -17.85
N LEU A 511 0.59 15.13 -18.39
CA LEU A 511 0.73 15.38 -19.83
C LEU A 511 1.90 14.63 -20.51
N PRO A 512 3.09 14.49 -19.89
CA PRO A 512 4.20 13.78 -20.52
C PRO A 512 3.94 12.28 -20.76
N ASP A 513 2.93 11.66 -20.13
CA ASP A 513 2.55 10.26 -20.39
C ASP A 513 2.03 10.04 -21.83
N GLU A 514 1.55 11.10 -22.47
CA GLU A 514 1.06 11.12 -23.86
C GLU A 514 2.20 11.21 -24.88
N ILE A 515 3.38 11.67 -24.44
CA ILE A 515 4.58 11.75 -25.26
C ILE A 515 5.26 10.37 -25.24
N ARG A 516 5.05 9.60 -26.32
CA ARG A 516 5.58 8.24 -26.53
C ARG A 516 6.25 8.10 -27.89
N GLY A 517 7.10 7.10 -28.03
CA GLY A 517 7.78 6.79 -29.30
C GLY A 517 9.04 7.63 -29.56
N TYR A 518 9.54 7.56 -30.79
CA TYR A 518 10.78 8.20 -31.25
C TYR A 518 10.56 8.97 -32.56
N GLY A 519 11.31 10.05 -32.81
CA GLY A 519 11.19 10.87 -34.02
C GLY A 519 9.77 11.44 -34.21
N HIS A 520 9.22 11.34 -35.43
CA HIS A 520 7.91 11.89 -35.79
C HIS A 520 6.73 11.48 -34.88
N VAL A 521 6.75 10.28 -34.31
CA VAL A 521 5.69 9.84 -33.37
C VAL A 521 5.75 10.64 -32.07
N LYS A 522 6.96 10.96 -31.62
CA LYS A 522 7.20 11.78 -30.43
C LYS A 522 6.81 13.23 -30.70
N GLU A 523 7.17 13.77 -31.85
CA GLU A 523 6.78 15.14 -32.28
C GLU A 523 5.25 15.32 -32.25
N GLN A 524 4.49 14.40 -32.85
CA GLN A 524 3.02 14.41 -32.79
C GLN A 524 2.48 14.24 -31.37
N GLY A 525 3.18 13.50 -30.51
CA GLY A 525 2.86 13.39 -29.09
C GLY A 525 3.02 14.72 -28.36
N VAL A 526 4.13 15.43 -28.62
CA VAL A 526 4.41 16.76 -28.04
C VAL A 526 3.38 17.78 -28.49
N GLU A 527 3.01 17.81 -29.76
CA GLU A 527 2.00 18.73 -30.30
C GLU A 527 0.62 18.52 -29.63
N ARG A 528 0.21 17.26 -29.44
CA ARG A 528 -1.04 16.93 -28.74
C ARG A 528 -1.00 17.28 -27.25
N ALA A 529 0.13 17.07 -26.59
CA ALA A 529 0.28 17.48 -25.19
C ALA A 529 0.16 19.01 -25.05
N ARG A 530 0.85 19.76 -25.93
CA ARG A 530 0.81 21.23 -25.97
C ARG A 530 -0.58 21.80 -26.27
N SER A 531 -1.37 21.17 -27.14
CA SER A 531 -2.71 21.67 -27.46
C SER A 531 -3.68 21.59 -26.27
N ARG A 532 -3.46 20.65 -25.34
CA ARG A 532 -4.27 20.49 -24.12
C ARG A 532 -3.76 21.31 -22.95
N GLU A 533 -2.46 21.58 -22.93
CA GLU A 533 -1.77 22.30 -21.87
C GLU A 533 -2.40 23.66 -21.55
N ALA A 534 -2.76 24.45 -22.57
CA ALA A 534 -3.36 25.77 -22.38
C ALA A 534 -4.68 25.71 -21.58
N ALA A 535 -5.59 24.80 -21.94
CA ALA A 535 -6.87 24.64 -21.24
C ALA A 535 -6.69 24.17 -19.79
N LEU A 536 -5.67 23.35 -19.53
CA LEU A 536 -5.36 22.88 -18.18
C LEU A 536 -4.74 23.99 -17.32
N TRP A 537 -3.88 24.83 -17.89
CA TRP A 537 -3.37 26.02 -17.20
C TRP A 537 -4.46 27.02 -16.85
N GLU A 538 -5.42 27.23 -17.74
CA GLU A 538 -6.61 28.06 -17.44
C GLU A 538 -7.42 27.49 -16.27
N ARG A 539 -7.64 26.17 -16.23
CA ARG A 539 -8.30 25.52 -15.08
C ARG A 539 -7.49 25.65 -13.79
N TYR A 540 -6.18 25.49 -13.86
CA TYR A 540 -5.27 25.57 -12.71
C TYR A 540 -5.22 26.99 -12.13
N ARG A 541 -5.03 28.01 -12.99
CA ARG A 541 -4.91 29.42 -12.58
C ARG A 541 -6.25 30.09 -12.32
N GLY A 542 -7.31 29.69 -13.03
CA GLY A 542 -8.64 30.28 -12.94
C GLY A 542 -9.33 30.05 -11.59
N ARG A 543 -8.96 29.00 -10.84
CA ARG A 543 -9.45 28.78 -9.47
C ARG A 543 -8.56 29.37 -8.37
N ALA A 544 -7.31 29.74 -8.69
CA ALA A 544 -6.37 30.35 -7.74
C ALA A 544 -6.66 31.85 -7.44
N ARG A 545 -7.74 32.43 -7.98
CA ARG A 545 -8.17 33.81 -7.75
C ARG A 545 -9.41 33.91 -6.85
N LYS A 546 -9.32 33.41 -5.62
CA LYS A 546 -9.99 34.07 -4.49
C LYS A 546 -8.89 34.60 -3.58
N PRO A 547 -8.67 35.92 -3.51
CA PRO A 547 -7.85 36.47 -2.45
C PRO A 547 -8.56 36.14 -1.13
N VAL A 548 -7.84 35.49 -0.21
CA VAL A 548 -8.23 35.50 1.19
C VAL A 548 -8.14 36.96 1.63
N ALA A 549 -9.29 37.58 1.85
CA ALA A 549 -9.35 38.92 2.41
C ALA A 549 -8.87 38.83 3.87
N GLY A 550 -7.64 39.26 4.11
CA GLY A 550 -7.10 39.39 5.46
C GLY A 550 -5.62 39.06 5.57
N GLU A 551 -4.75 39.85 4.92
CA GLU A 551 -3.36 40.09 5.35
C GLU A 551 -2.70 41.10 4.40
N LEU A 552 -3.14 42.36 4.46
CA LEU A 552 -2.44 43.51 3.89
C LEU A 552 -2.04 44.51 4.99
N ALA A 553 -1.59 43.98 6.12
CA ALA A 553 -1.04 44.77 7.22
C ALA A 553 0.04 43.96 7.96
N SER A 554 1.17 43.68 7.29
CA SER A 554 2.42 43.36 8.02
C SER A 554 3.69 43.55 7.19
N PHE A 555 3.60 43.62 5.86
CA PHE A 555 4.79 43.73 5.01
C PHE A 555 5.40 45.14 4.95
N ALA A 556 4.63 46.20 5.20
CA ALA A 556 5.13 47.58 5.19
C ALA A 556 5.76 48.03 6.53
N GLU A 557 5.42 47.38 7.65
CA GLU A 557 5.97 47.75 8.97
C GLU A 557 7.32 47.05 9.29
N LEU A 558 7.63 45.95 8.60
CA LEU A 558 8.89 45.20 8.77
C LEU A 558 10.08 45.80 8.00
N GLN A 559 9.84 46.65 6.99
CA GLN A 559 10.92 47.34 6.27
C GLN A 559 11.37 48.67 6.92
N ALA A 560 10.65 49.19 7.92
CA ALA A 560 10.96 50.46 8.56
C ALA A 560 11.81 50.34 9.84
N ARG A 561 12.15 49.13 10.30
CA ARG A 561 12.86 48.93 11.59
C ARG A 561 14.34 48.59 11.50
N HIS A 562 14.93 48.47 10.31
CA HIS A 562 16.37 48.18 10.13
C HIS A 562 17.06 49.14 9.15
N ALA A 563 17.08 50.43 9.51
CA ALA A 563 18.11 51.38 9.09
C ALA A 563 18.36 52.33 10.27
N PRO A 564 19.60 52.73 10.60
CA PRO A 564 20.86 52.48 9.91
C PRO A 564 21.63 51.24 10.38
#